data_AF-A0A167EK34-F1
#
_entry.id   AF-A0A167EK34-F1
#
_cell.length_a   1.000
_cell.length_b   1.000
_cell.length_c   1.000
_cell.angle_alpha   90.00
_cell.angle_beta   90.00
_cell.angle_gamma   90.00
#
_symmetry.space_group_name_H-M   'P 1'
#
loop_
_entity.id
_entity.type
_entity.pdbx_description
1 polymer ?
#
loop_
_entity_poly.entity_id
_entity_poly.type
_entity_poly.pdbx_seq_one_letter_code
_entity_poly.pdbx_strand_id
1 'polypeptide(L)'
;MLWLPWSLLGWVAAFFAVLDVCHAHNPKDNFRGDGSDPEERVTLKRSEPEASSTSVYICENNPLNPPCTTVDAPDRRCVAIPQEYKNTVSGVRVQDGTSICRFYLEPDCNGKHFEASSKAIDIYTEYPTLNDQVTSFTCNTTIQKAGPKPWEWPSKSQKQLCTHVEKLSLEFKLGNNLGSGTYDMIKLGFEDAGLNAHVITEGPSPGYKVSQDINMQHVFGTETVALSQINRLRLLDELTDWSFGGDVWEIDGFTLTGRCTGSAMNIALEKFSSLNKWLQAQPDQPGRFQYHRDWEVWAGDVKPQDWVIKSVCNTFKSMKVSLCISPMKTGI
;
A
#
# COMPACT_ATOMS: atom_id res chain seq x y z
N MET A 1 53.45 -18.70 -43.94
CA MET A 1 53.63 -17.25 -43.73
C MET A 1 52.25 -16.63 -43.73
N LEU A 2 51.76 -15.82 -42.80
CA LEU A 2 52.25 -15.24 -41.55
C LEU A 2 50.98 -14.73 -40.81
N TRP A 3 50.89 -14.96 -39.49
CA TRP A 3 50.36 -14.05 -38.45
C TRP A 3 48.83 -13.79 -38.30
N LEU A 4 48.31 -14.22 -37.13
CA LEU A 4 47.29 -13.55 -36.28
C LEU A 4 47.86 -12.17 -35.79
N PRO A 5 47.14 -11.23 -35.11
CA PRO A 5 45.97 -11.44 -34.23
C PRO A 5 45.00 -10.21 -33.96
N TRP A 6 44.06 -10.42 -33.03
CA TRP A 6 43.40 -9.47 -32.08
C TRP A 6 41.89 -9.23 -32.08
N SER A 7 41.40 -9.40 -30.85
CA SER A 7 40.08 -9.31 -30.22
C SER A 7 39.66 -7.88 -29.89
N LEU A 8 38.34 -7.67 -29.72
CA LEU A 8 37.71 -6.78 -28.72
C LEU A 8 36.22 -7.23 -28.60
N LEU A 9 35.88 -8.06 -27.60
CA LEU A 9 35.21 -7.64 -26.36
C LEU A 9 33.97 -6.75 -26.58
N GLY A 10 32.88 -7.38 -27.05
CA GLY A 10 31.53 -6.82 -26.94
C GLY A 10 30.98 -7.07 -25.54
N TRP A 11 30.77 -6.00 -24.77
CA TRP A 11 30.12 -6.05 -23.47
C TRP A 11 28.63 -6.43 -23.65
N VAL A 12 28.23 -7.57 -23.10
CA VAL A 12 26.82 -7.89 -22.87
C VAL A 12 26.46 -7.31 -21.50
N ALA A 13 25.72 -6.20 -21.49
CA ALA A 13 25.09 -5.71 -20.27
C ALA A 13 23.85 -6.58 -19.98
N ALA A 14 24.01 -7.54 -19.07
CA ALA A 14 22.88 -8.28 -18.51
C ALA A 14 22.11 -7.36 -17.55
N PHE A 15 20.94 -6.89 -17.98
CA PHE A 15 19.95 -6.27 -17.10
C PHE A 15 19.32 -7.37 -16.23
N PHE A 16 19.76 -7.49 -14.99
CA PHE A 16 19.00 -8.22 -13.98
C PHE A 16 17.86 -7.32 -13.48
N ALA A 17 16.66 -7.54 -14.02
CA ALA A 17 15.44 -7.09 -13.36
C ALA A 17 15.22 -7.99 -12.13
N VAL A 18 15.37 -7.43 -10.93
CA VAL A 18 14.96 -8.09 -9.69
C VAL A 18 13.45 -7.97 -9.58
N LEU A 19 12.75 -9.02 -10.02
CA LEU A 19 11.33 -9.24 -9.74
C LEU A 19 11.22 -9.90 -8.37
N ASP A 20 11.01 -9.10 -7.31
CA ASP A 20 10.53 -9.64 -6.04
C ASP A 20 9.00 -9.68 -6.08
N VAL A 21 8.48 -10.91 -6.19
CA VAL A 21 7.06 -11.25 -6.18
C VAL A 21 6.52 -11.11 -4.75
N CYS A 22 5.57 -10.20 -4.54
CA CYS A 22 4.85 -10.11 -3.27
C CYS A 22 3.69 -11.11 -3.24
N HIS A 23 3.71 -12.05 -2.30
CA HIS A 23 2.56 -12.89 -1.94
C HIS A 23 1.68 -12.15 -0.93
N ALA A 24 0.41 -11.92 -1.27
CA ALA A 24 -0.58 -11.32 -0.38
C ALA A 24 -1.42 -12.40 0.32
N HIS A 25 -1.58 -12.28 1.64
CA HIS A 25 -2.57 -12.99 2.44
C HIS A 25 -3.61 -11.98 2.92
N ASN A 26 -4.89 -12.31 2.76
CA ASN A 26 -6.03 -11.43 3.01
C ASN A 26 -6.83 -11.95 4.22
N PRO A 27 -6.92 -11.23 5.34
CA PRO A 27 -7.92 -11.51 6.35
C PRO A 27 -9.12 -10.56 6.18
N LYS A 28 -10.28 -11.14 5.92
CA LYS A 28 -11.59 -10.51 6.10
C LYS A 28 -11.87 -10.46 7.60
N ASP A 29 -12.30 -9.32 8.12
CA ASP A 29 -13.11 -9.31 9.34
C ASP A 29 -14.26 -8.30 9.24
N ASN A 30 -15.44 -8.86 9.53
CA ASN A 30 -16.73 -8.22 9.71
C ASN A 30 -16.73 -7.46 11.04
N PHE A 31 -17.11 -6.18 11.04
CA PHE A 31 -17.60 -5.53 12.26
C PHE A 31 -19.01 -5.00 12.05
N ARG A 32 -19.93 -5.63 12.80
CA ARG A 32 -21.33 -5.30 12.98
C ARG A 32 -21.38 -4.33 14.16
N GLY A 33 -21.84 -3.11 13.92
CA GLY A 33 -22.08 -2.13 14.98
C GLY A 33 -23.40 -2.42 15.68
N ASP A 34 -23.43 -2.25 16.99
CA ASP A 34 -24.65 -1.95 17.73
C ASP A 34 -24.31 -0.96 18.86
N GLY A 35 -25.18 0.02 19.04
CA GLY A 35 -24.95 1.20 19.87
C GLY A 35 -25.52 1.11 21.28
N SER A 36 -25.17 2.11 22.10
CA SER A 36 -25.98 2.85 23.09
C SER A 36 -25.16 3.33 24.30
N ASP A 37 -25.08 4.67 24.43
CA ASP A 37 -25.09 5.55 25.64
C ASP A 37 -24.23 5.28 26.91
N PRO A 38 -24.04 6.28 27.80
CA PRO A 38 -23.55 7.65 27.58
C PRO A 38 -22.43 8.03 28.58
N GLU A 39 -21.97 9.28 28.50
CA GLU A 39 -20.91 9.93 29.30
C GLU A 39 -20.86 9.57 30.81
N GLU A 40 -19.72 9.05 31.26
CA GLU A 40 -19.28 9.16 32.65
C GLU A 40 -17.92 9.84 32.73
N ARG A 41 -17.90 11.02 33.36
CA ARG A 41 -16.75 11.90 33.50
C ARG A 41 -15.87 11.39 34.65
N VAL A 42 -14.94 10.46 34.34
CA VAL A 42 -13.98 9.93 35.33
C VAL A 42 -12.77 10.85 35.46
N THR A 43 -12.62 11.44 36.65
CA THR A 43 -11.43 12.20 37.07
C THR A 43 -10.23 11.27 37.23
N LEU A 44 -9.32 11.29 36.25
CA LEU A 44 -8.05 10.57 36.32
C LEU A 44 -7.11 11.24 37.34
N LYS A 45 -6.94 10.59 38.49
CA LYS A 45 -5.78 10.79 39.37
C LYS A 45 -4.53 10.36 38.62
N ARG A 46 -3.57 11.28 38.50
CA ARG A 46 -2.24 11.03 37.93
C ARG A 46 -1.45 10.12 38.88
N SER A 47 -1.39 8.83 38.58
CA SER A 47 -0.40 7.92 39.17
C SER A 47 0.98 8.23 38.59
N GLU A 48 2.01 8.19 39.43
CA GLU A 48 3.41 8.20 38.99
C GLU A 48 3.67 7.05 38.01
N PRO A 49 4.50 7.24 36.97
CA PRO A 49 4.79 6.19 36.01
C PRO A 49 5.56 5.05 36.70
N GLU A 50 4.95 3.87 36.76
CA GLU A 50 5.63 2.61 37.04
C GLU A 50 6.83 2.45 36.09
N ALA A 51 7.98 2.09 36.65
CA ALA A 51 9.20 1.87 35.88
C ALA A 51 8.99 0.72 34.88
N SER A 52 9.04 1.00 33.58
CA SER A 52 8.96 -0.02 32.54
C SER A 52 10.16 -0.97 32.60
N SER A 53 9.91 -2.27 32.72
CA SER A 53 10.92 -3.33 32.61
C SER A 53 10.51 -4.35 31.55
N THR A 54 11.50 -4.95 30.89
CA THR A 54 11.29 -6.08 29.96
C THR A 54 12.03 -7.30 30.45
N SER A 55 11.55 -8.49 30.10
CA SER A 55 12.20 -9.74 30.47
C SER A 55 13.00 -10.29 29.29
N VAL A 56 14.23 -10.70 29.54
CA VAL A 56 15.16 -11.23 28.54
C VAL A 56 15.42 -12.70 28.83
N TYR A 57 15.19 -13.55 27.84
CA TYR A 57 15.51 -14.97 27.89
C TYR A 57 16.95 -15.20 27.45
N ILE A 58 17.73 -15.90 28.27
CA ILE A 58 19.15 -16.16 28.08
C ILE A 58 19.36 -17.67 28.22
N CYS A 59 20.07 -18.29 27.27
CA CYS A 59 20.30 -19.72 27.24
C CYS A 59 21.76 -20.05 26.99
N GLU A 60 22.23 -21.14 27.61
CA GLU A 60 23.57 -21.67 27.35
C GLU A 60 23.65 -22.28 25.95
N ASN A 61 22.60 -22.99 25.55
CA ASN A 61 22.56 -23.65 24.25
C ASN A 61 21.73 -22.83 23.26
N ASN A 62 22.24 -22.73 22.05
CA ASN A 62 21.66 -22.00 20.95
C ASN A 62 20.46 -22.71 20.31
N PRO A 63 19.51 -21.96 19.72
CA PRO A 63 19.28 -20.53 19.90
C PRO A 63 18.54 -20.20 21.21
N LEU A 64 17.82 -21.18 21.78
CA LEU A 64 17.10 -21.10 23.06
C LEU A 64 16.92 -22.50 23.67
N ASN A 65 17.97 -23.31 23.66
CA ASN A 65 17.95 -24.65 24.22
C ASN A 65 18.36 -24.61 25.71
N PRO A 66 17.69 -25.36 26.60
CA PRO A 66 18.03 -25.39 28.03
C PRO A 66 19.50 -25.77 28.28
N PRO A 67 20.11 -25.34 29.40
CA PRO A 67 19.51 -24.52 30.46
C PRO A 67 19.32 -23.05 30.02
N CYS A 68 18.23 -22.46 30.50
CA CYS A 68 17.85 -21.08 30.21
C CYS A 68 17.33 -20.38 31.47
N THR A 69 17.50 -19.08 31.51
CA THR A 69 16.97 -18.21 32.56
C THR A 69 16.31 -16.97 31.97
N THR A 70 15.42 -16.37 32.75
CA THR A 70 14.78 -15.09 32.42
C THR A 70 15.35 -14.02 33.34
N VAL A 71 15.82 -12.93 32.76
CA VAL A 71 16.41 -11.80 33.48
C VAL A 71 15.57 -10.56 33.25
N ASP A 72 15.13 -9.92 34.33
CA ASP A 72 14.41 -8.66 34.25
C ASP A 72 15.37 -7.51 33.98
N ALA A 73 15.00 -6.69 33.00
CA ALA A 73 15.79 -5.61 32.45
C ALA A 73 15.01 -4.30 32.56
N PRO A 74 15.29 -3.48 33.58
CA PRO A 74 14.67 -2.16 33.70
C PRO A 74 15.08 -1.27 32.51
N ASP A 75 14.16 -0.43 32.05
CA ASP A 75 14.41 0.45 30.92
C ASP A 75 15.67 1.32 31.13
N ARG A 76 16.57 1.26 30.14
CA ARG A 76 17.85 1.97 30.07
C ARG A 76 18.79 1.74 31.26
N ARG A 77 18.59 0.69 32.03
CA ARG A 77 19.55 0.27 33.05
C ARG A 77 20.44 -0.84 32.50
N CYS A 78 21.69 -0.82 32.91
CA CYS A 78 22.60 -1.91 32.62
C CYS A 78 22.33 -3.07 33.57
N VAL A 79 22.31 -4.28 33.03
CA VAL A 79 22.10 -5.52 33.75
C VAL A 79 23.26 -6.46 33.45
N ALA A 80 23.87 -7.01 34.50
CA ALA A 80 24.91 -8.01 34.36
C ALA A 80 24.29 -9.37 34.01
N ILE A 81 24.99 -10.17 33.20
CA ILE A 81 24.60 -11.57 32.98
C ILE A 81 24.69 -12.32 34.31
N PRO A 82 23.69 -13.14 34.67
CA PRO A 82 23.74 -13.94 35.89
C PRO A 82 25.00 -14.79 35.95
N GLN A 83 25.59 -14.92 37.15
CA GLN A 83 26.90 -15.55 37.32
C GLN A 83 26.95 -16.99 36.78
N GLU A 84 25.82 -17.70 36.82
CA GLU A 84 25.65 -19.06 36.29
C GLU A 84 25.79 -19.15 34.76
N TYR A 85 25.43 -18.07 34.05
CA TYR A 85 25.43 -17.99 32.59
C TYR A 85 26.65 -17.20 32.06
N LYS A 86 27.57 -16.84 32.95
CA LYS A 86 28.75 -16.06 32.58
C LYS A 86 29.64 -16.90 31.68
N ASN A 87 29.98 -16.35 30.52
CA ASN A 87 30.80 -16.99 29.49
C ASN A 87 30.21 -18.30 28.91
N THR A 88 28.89 -18.46 28.93
CA THR A 88 28.23 -19.64 28.35
C THR A 88 27.03 -19.27 27.47
N VAL A 89 26.69 -17.99 27.36
CA VAL A 89 25.53 -17.55 26.60
C VAL A 89 25.74 -17.75 25.10
N SER A 90 24.94 -18.65 24.53
CA SER A 90 24.87 -18.86 23.07
C SER A 90 23.52 -18.46 22.46
N GLY A 91 22.50 -18.20 23.29
CA GLY A 91 21.15 -17.89 22.83
C GLY A 91 20.48 -16.78 23.63
N VAL A 92 19.90 -15.79 22.95
CA VAL A 92 19.15 -14.70 23.60
C VAL A 92 17.84 -14.36 22.87
N ARG A 93 16.83 -13.95 23.63
CA ARG A 93 15.57 -13.43 23.08
C ARG A 93 14.92 -12.45 24.05
N VAL A 94 14.46 -11.31 23.56
CA VAL A 94 13.67 -10.37 24.35
C VAL A 94 12.21 -10.85 24.36
N GLN A 95 11.55 -10.85 25.52
CA GLN A 95 10.18 -11.37 25.62
C GLN A 95 9.17 -10.45 24.93
N ASP A 96 9.35 -9.13 25.03
CA ASP A 96 8.50 -8.17 24.33
C ASP A 96 9.00 -7.92 22.89
N GLY A 97 8.08 -7.51 22.01
CA GLY A 97 8.40 -7.12 20.63
C GLY A 97 8.70 -5.63 20.46
N THR A 98 8.78 -4.88 21.57
CA THR A 98 8.83 -3.41 21.56
C THR A 98 10.15 -2.86 22.10
N SER A 99 10.92 -3.69 22.80
CA SER A 99 12.21 -3.35 23.39
C SER A 99 13.33 -3.97 22.54
N ILE A 100 14.40 -3.19 22.41
CA ILE A 100 15.65 -3.66 21.81
C ILE A 100 16.68 -3.70 22.92
N CYS A 101 17.35 -4.84 23.07
CA CYS A 101 18.40 -5.03 24.05
C CYS A 101 19.75 -5.10 23.35
N ARG A 102 20.73 -4.36 23.87
CA ARG A 102 22.13 -4.40 23.45
C ARG A 102 22.90 -5.28 24.41
N PHE A 103 23.63 -6.26 23.87
CA PHE A 103 24.46 -7.20 24.61
C PHE A 103 25.93 -6.89 24.38
N TYR A 104 26.66 -6.67 25.47
CA TYR A 104 28.05 -6.19 25.47
C TYR A 104 29.00 -7.30 25.93
N LEU A 105 30.21 -7.26 25.38
CA LEU A 105 31.31 -8.12 25.81
C LEU A 105 32.00 -7.63 27.10
N GLU A 106 31.79 -6.37 27.46
CA GLU A 106 32.38 -5.76 28.63
C GLU A 106 31.33 -5.56 29.74
N PRO A 107 31.76 -5.51 31.02
CA PRO A 107 30.90 -5.11 32.12
C PRO A 107 30.34 -3.69 31.92
N ASP A 108 29.31 -3.37 32.70
CA ASP A 108 28.73 -2.02 32.77
C ASP A 108 28.22 -1.46 31.43
N CYS A 109 27.88 -2.35 30.49
CA CYS A 109 27.29 -2.03 29.19
C CYS A 109 28.16 -1.12 28.32
N ASN A 110 29.48 -1.39 28.33
CA ASN A 110 30.47 -0.65 27.56
C ASN A 110 31.01 -1.44 26.37
N GLY A 111 31.61 -0.72 25.43
CA GLY A 111 32.34 -1.31 24.31
C GLY A 111 31.47 -1.93 23.22
N LYS A 112 32.00 -2.99 22.60
CA LYS A 112 31.40 -3.66 21.44
C LYS A 112 30.13 -4.42 21.84
N HIS A 113 29.08 -4.30 21.03
CA HIS A 113 27.80 -4.94 21.28
C HIS A 113 27.10 -5.45 20.01
N PHE A 114 26.07 -6.27 20.21
CA PHE A 114 25.06 -6.62 19.22
C PHE A 114 23.65 -6.37 19.78
N GLU A 115 22.65 -6.29 18.90
CA GLU A 115 21.26 -6.00 19.26
C GLU A 115 20.38 -7.25 19.12
N ALA A 116 19.50 -7.49 20.10
CA ALA A 116 18.45 -8.49 20.04
C ALA A 116 17.06 -7.88 20.34
N SER A 117 16.03 -8.53 19.81
CA SER A 117 14.62 -8.17 19.98
C SER A 117 13.79 -9.43 20.24
N SER A 118 12.52 -9.45 19.86
CA SER A 118 11.65 -10.62 20.03
C SER A 118 12.05 -11.86 19.21
N LYS A 119 12.90 -11.69 18.18
CA LYS A 119 13.49 -12.82 17.45
C LYS A 119 14.63 -13.42 18.29
N ALA A 120 14.61 -14.74 18.46
CA ALA A 120 15.73 -15.48 19.03
C ALA A 120 16.99 -15.30 18.17
N ILE A 121 18.10 -14.96 18.83
CA ILE A 121 19.42 -14.86 18.20
C ILE A 121 20.23 -16.07 18.62
N ASP A 122 20.75 -16.77 17.62
CA ASP A 122 21.81 -17.76 17.76
C ASP A 122 23.16 -17.03 17.65
N ILE A 123 23.80 -16.79 18.80
CA ILE A 123 25.03 -16.00 18.84
C ILE A 123 26.15 -16.75 18.11
N TYR A 124 26.18 -18.08 18.19
CA TYR A 124 27.20 -18.89 17.54
C TYR A 124 27.18 -18.72 16.01
N THR A 125 26.00 -18.65 15.39
CA THR A 125 25.89 -18.52 13.93
C THR A 125 25.86 -17.08 13.45
N GLU A 126 25.18 -16.17 14.14
CA GLU A 126 25.08 -14.76 13.72
C GLU A 126 26.31 -13.95 14.13
N TYR A 127 26.93 -14.27 15.27
CA TYR A 127 28.09 -13.56 15.83
C TYR A 127 29.14 -14.51 16.43
N PRO A 128 29.80 -15.39 15.65
CA PRO A 128 30.67 -16.45 16.18
C PRO A 128 31.76 -15.96 17.13
N THR A 129 32.30 -14.75 16.90
CA THR A 129 33.35 -14.16 17.74
C THR A 129 32.85 -13.65 19.10
N LEU A 130 31.54 -13.59 19.31
CA LEU A 130 30.88 -13.09 20.51
C LEU A 130 30.22 -14.21 21.33
N ASN A 131 30.20 -15.45 20.80
CA ASN A 131 29.67 -16.61 21.52
C ASN A 131 30.40 -16.75 22.84
N ASP A 132 29.65 -17.05 23.91
CA ASP A 132 30.22 -17.30 25.24
C ASP A 132 31.01 -16.13 25.82
N GLN A 133 30.80 -14.90 25.34
CA GLN A 133 31.56 -13.72 25.77
C GLN A 133 30.70 -12.55 26.22
N VAL A 134 29.38 -12.70 26.22
CA VAL A 134 28.46 -11.64 26.69
C VAL A 134 28.54 -11.52 28.21
N THR A 135 28.70 -10.30 28.71
CA THR A 135 28.87 -10.02 30.15
C THR A 135 27.84 -9.06 30.72
N SER A 136 27.26 -8.18 29.90
CA SER A 136 26.23 -7.25 30.33
C SER A 136 25.28 -6.90 29.19
N PHE A 137 24.10 -6.38 29.53
CA PHE A 137 23.15 -5.92 28.54
C PHE A 137 22.30 -4.77 29.05
N THR A 138 21.79 -3.95 28.13
CA THR A 138 20.82 -2.90 28.45
C THR A 138 19.67 -2.94 27.46
N CYS A 139 18.46 -2.80 27.96
CA CYS A 139 17.26 -2.77 27.14
C CYS A 139 16.71 -1.36 27.11
N ASN A 140 16.35 -0.90 25.93
CA ASN A 140 15.57 0.31 25.76
C ASN A 140 14.19 -0.13 25.32
N THR A 141 13.20 0.07 26.18
CA THR A 141 11.82 0.07 25.75
C THR A 141 11.69 1.26 24.83
N THR A 142 11.74 1.00 23.53
CA THR A 142 11.17 1.94 22.60
C THR A 142 9.71 2.04 23.01
N ILE A 143 9.37 3.07 23.81
CA ILE A 143 8.05 3.65 23.73
C ILE A 143 7.93 3.89 22.24
N GLN A 144 7.17 3.03 21.56
CA GLN A 144 6.63 3.42 20.29
C GLN A 144 5.87 4.69 20.65
N LYS A 145 6.51 5.87 20.46
CA LYS A 145 5.80 7.00 19.89
C LYS A 145 5.06 6.31 18.77
N ALA A 146 3.74 6.10 18.96
CA ALA A 146 2.89 5.38 18.04
C ALA A 146 3.46 5.64 16.67
N GLY A 147 4.04 4.59 16.05
CA GLY A 147 4.94 4.76 14.90
C GLY A 147 4.31 5.81 13.99
N PRO A 148 5.09 6.80 13.48
CA PRO A 148 4.50 7.96 12.81
C PRO A 148 3.37 7.45 11.94
N LYS A 149 2.15 7.98 12.16
CA LYS A 149 0.93 7.56 11.46
C LYS A 149 1.32 7.17 10.03
N PRO A 150 0.89 6.00 9.51
CA PRO A 150 1.33 5.47 8.23
C PRO A 150 1.64 6.62 7.28
N TRP A 151 2.89 6.74 6.84
CA TRP A 151 3.30 7.94 6.10
C TRP A 151 2.39 8.11 4.89
N GLU A 152 1.43 9.02 5.01
CA GLU A 152 0.57 9.43 3.93
C GLU A 152 1.38 10.41 3.11
N TRP A 153 1.69 10.03 1.87
CA TRP A 153 2.37 10.92 0.94
C TRP A 153 1.64 12.27 0.91
N PRO A 154 2.33 13.40 1.13
CA PRO A 154 1.72 14.71 0.95
C PRO A 154 1.12 14.79 -0.45
N SER A 155 -0.11 15.32 -0.58
CA SER A 155 -0.81 15.43 -1.88
C SER A 155 0.03 16.09 -2.98
N LYS A 156 0.95 16.99 -2.60
CA LYS A 156 1.94 17.62 -3.50
C LYS A 156 2.94 16.61 -4.07
N SER A 157 3.44 15.68 -3.26
CA SER A 157 4.35 14.61 -3.69
C SER A 157 3.61 13.59 -4.56
N GLN A 158 2.33 13.31 -4.26
CA GLN A 158 1.52 12.39 -5.07
C GLN A 158 1.34 12.87 -6.51
N LYS A 159 1.11 14.19 -6.70
CA LYS A 159 1.04 14.79 -8.05
C LYS A 159 2.33 14.67 -8.85
N GLN A 160 3.49 14.73 -8.19
CA GLN A 160 4.78 14.62 -8.88
C GLN A 160 5.07 13.18 -9.33
N LEU A 161 4.43 12.20 -8.70
CA LEU A 161 4.68 10.79 -8.93
C LEU A 161 3.87 10.22 -10.10
N CYS A 162 2.64 10.71 -10.32
CA CYS A 162 1.79 10.24 -11.41
C CYS A 162 1.21 11.39 -12.21
N THR A 163 1.84 11.69 -13.35
CA THR A 163 1.38 12.74 -14.27
C THR A 163 0.56 12.17 -15.43
N HIS A 164 0.86 10.93 -15.84
CA HIS A 164 0.21 10.23 -16.95
C HIS A 164 -0.15 8.82 -16.52
N VAL A 165 -1.24 8.29 -17.09
CA VAL A 165 -1.65 6.90 -16.92
C VAL A 165 -1.56 6.16 -18.25
N GLU A 166 -1.00 4.95 -18.21
CA GLU A 166 -0.84 4.04 -19.36
C GLU A 166 -1.83 2.88 -19.34
N LYS A 167 -2.57 2.71 -18.23
CA LYS A 167 -3.68 1.77 -18.14
C LYS A 167 -4.74 2.36 -17.22
N LEU A 168 -6.00 2.17 -17.59
CA LEU A 168 -7.14 2.57 -16.77
C LEU A 168 -8.14 1.41 -16.73
N SER A 169 -8.73 1.16 -15.57
CA SER A 169 -9.73 0.13 -15.36
C SER A 169 -10.87 0.70 -14.54
N LEU A 170 -12.09 0.24 -14.81
CA LEU A 170 -13.33 0.65 -14.18
C LEU A 170 -13.88 -0.50 -13.35
N GLU A 171 -14.23 -0.24 -12.10
CA GLU A 171 -15.16 -1.06 -11.32
C GLU A 171 -16.49 -0.31 -11.23
N PHE A 172 -17.57 -0.91 -11.69
CA PHE A 172 -18.90 -0.30 -11.74
C PHE A 172 -19.92 -1.18 -11.03
N LYS A 173 -20.86 -0.57 -10.30
CA LYS A 173 -21.90 -1.28 -9.56
C LYS A 173 -23.24 -0.54 -9.58
N LEU A 174 -24.30 -1.29 -9.86
CA LEU A 174 -25.69 -0.85 -9.71
C LEU A 174 -26.24 -1.13 -8.30
N GLY A 175 -27.22 -0.35 -7.90
CA GLY A 175 -28.05 -0.61 -6.72
C GLY A 175 -28.75 -1.97 -6.84
N ASN A 176 -29.11 -2.55 -5.70
CA ASN A 176 -29.70 -3.90 -5.63
C ASN A 176 -31.18 -3.86 -5.21
N ASN A 177 -31.85 -2.72 -5.39
CA ASN A 177 -33.26 -2.58 -5.11
C ASN A 177 -34.12 -3.06 -6.30
N LEU A 178 -35.42 -3.24 -6.06
CA LEU A 178 -36.35 -3.56 -7.14
C LEU A 178 -36.41 -2.37 -8.11
N GLY A 179 -36.13 -2.63 -9.39
CA GLY A 179 -36.09 -1.59 -10.43
C GLY A 179 -34.75 -0.86 -10.56
N SER A 180 -33.69 -1.25 -9.83
CA SER A 180 -32.37 -0.60 -9.95
C SER A 180 -31.61 -0.91 -11.25
N GLY A 181 -32.06 -1.87 -12.04
CA GLY A 181 -31.51 -2.21 -13.35
C GLY A 181 -32.08 -1.31 -14.44
N THR A 182 -31.60 -1.49 -15.68
CA THR A 182 -32.12 -0.79 -16.86
C THR A 182 -32.14 -1.71 -18.07
N TYR A 183 -32.95 -1.36 -19.08
CA TYR A 183 -32.90 -1.93 -20.42
C TYR A 183 -31.99 -1.15 -21.37
N ASP A 184 -31.42 -0.05 -20.90
CA ASP A 184 -30.59 0.85 -21.68
C ASP A 184 -29.11 0.44 -21.69
N MET A 185 -28.31 1.11 -22.52
CA MET A 185 -26.87 0.94 -22.55
C MET A 185 -26.18 2.06 -21.77
N ILE A 186 -25.42 1.65 -20.75
CA ILE A 186 -24.70 2.56 -19.87
C ILE A 186 -23.25 2.71 -20.37
N LYS A 187 -22.79 3.96 -20.50
CA LYS A 187 -21.42 4.28 -20.92
C LYS A 187 -20.75 5.27 -19.97
N LEU A 188 -19.43 5.22 -19.91
CA LEU A 188 -18.58 6.20 -19.22
C LEU A 188 -17.91 7.12 -20.25
N GLY A 189 -18.14 8.42 -20.13
CA GLY A 189 -17.47 9.44 -20.92
C GLY A 189 -16.42 10.22 -20.13
N PHE A 190 -15.36 10.63 -20.84
CA PHE A 190 -14.33 11.55 -20.35
C PHE A 190 -14.46 12.85 -21.15
N GLU A 191 -15.12 13.88 -20.62
CA GLU A 191 -15.63 14.99 -21.44
C GLU A 191 -14.52 15.77 -22.17
N ASP A 192 -13.42 16.09 -21.49
CA ASP A 192 -12.33 16.91 -22.08
C ASP A 192 -11.17 16.08 -22.66
N ALA A 193 -11.08 14.80 -22.30
CA ALA A 193 -9.96 13.93 -22.69
C ALA A 193 -10.35 12.80 -23.66
N GLY A 194 -11.62 12.39 -23.65
CA GLY A 194 -12.10 11.23 -24.38
C GLY A 194 -12.60 11.59 -25.77
N LEU A 195 -12.15 10.84 -26.76
CA LEU A 195 -12.72 10.81 -28.11
C LEU A 195 -14.01 10.01 -28.17
N ASN A 196 -14.06 8.86 -27.49
CA ASN A 196 -15.20 7.95 -27.47
C ASN A 196 -15.59 7.60 -26.04
N ALA A 197 -16.87 7.33 -25.81
CA ALA A 197 -17.33 6.78 -24.54
C ALA A 197 -16.95 5.30 -24.41
N HIS A 198 -16.61 4.88 -23.20
CA HIS A 198 -16.39 3.48 -22.84
C HIS A 198 -17.74 2.81 -22.54
N VAL A 199 -18.10 1.79 -23.30
CA VAL A 199 -19.34 1.02 -23.04
C VAL A 199 -19.14 0.16 -21.80
N ILE A 200 -19.99 0.35 -20.79
CA ILE A 200 -19.95 -0.45 -19.55
C ILE A 200 -20.75 -1.73 -19.76
N THR A 201 -22.03 -1.60 -20.08
CA THR A 201 -22.96 -2.73 -20.24
C THR A 201 -24.24 -2.28 -20.93
N GLU A 202 -24.98 -3.23 -21.49
CA GLU A 202 -26.34 -3.05 -22.01
C GLU A 202 -27.30 -3.94 -21.21
N GLY A 203 -28.47 -3.40 -20.87
CA GLY A 203 -29.53 -4.15 -20.19
C GLY A 203 -29.17 -4.79 -18.83
N PRO A 204 -28.41 -4.13 -17.93
CA PRO A 204 -28.00 -4.76 -16.67
C PRO A 204 -29.16 -4.91 -15.67
N SER A 205 -29.22 -6.09 -15.03
CA SER A 205 -30.12 -6.35 -13.90
C SER A 205 -29.72 -5.58 -12.63
N PRO A 206 -30.64 -5.42 -11.65
CA PRO A 206 -30.30 -4.94 -10.31
C PRO A 206 -29.13 -5.71 -9.68
N GLY A 207 -28.27 -4.99 -8.97
CA GLY A 207 -27.09 -5.55 -8.30
C GLY A 207 -25.93 -5.90 -9.24
N TYR A 208 -26.03 -5.56 -10.53
CA TYR A 208 -24.97 -5.79 -11.50
C TYR A 208 -23.66 -5.15 -11.04
N LYS A 209 -22.56 -5.91 -11.16
CA LYS A 209 -21.21 -5.48 -10.86
C LYS A 209 -20.27 -5.97 -11.95
N VAL A 210 -19.40 -5.09 -12.42
CA VAL A 210 -18.39 -5.43 -13.43
C VAL A 210 -17.07 -4.72 -13.17
N SER A 211 -15.98 -5.37 -13.57
CA SER A 211 -14.65 -4.79 -13.64
C SER A 211 -14.14 -4.91 -15.08
N GLN A 212 -13.76 -3.79 -15.69
CA GLN A 212 -13.34 -3.73 -17.10
C GLN A 212 -12.08 -2.91 -17.26
N ASP A 213 -11.20 -3.32 -18.18
CA ASP A 213 -10.11 -2.48 -18.65
C ASP A 213 -10.63 -1.52 -19.71
N ILE A 214 -10.27 -0.24 -19.59
CA ILE A 214 -10.60 0.80 -20.56
C ILE A 214 -9.57 0.74 -21.68
N ASN A 215 -10.05 0.66 -22.92
CA ASN A 215 -9.19 0.69 -24.09
C ASN A 215 -8.68 2.12 -24.31
N MET A 216 -7.41 2.36 -23.95
CA MET A 216 -6.79 3.69 -23.98
C MET A 216 -6.83 4.31 -25.38
N GLN A 217 -6.45 3.54 -26.40
CA GLN A 217 -6.42 4.01 -27.79
C GLN A 217 -7.82 4.31 -28.34
N HIS A 218 -8.83 3.51 -28.01
CA HIS A 218 -10.20 3.74 -28.46
C HIS A 218 -10.84 4.95 -27.75
N VAL A 219 -10.66 5.06 -26.43
CA VAL A 219 -11.33 6.08 -25.61
C VAL A 219 -10.61 7.42 -25.69
N PHE A 220 -9.28 7.46 -25.61
CA PHE A 220 -8.49 8.69 -25.59
C PHE A 220 -7.77 8.99 -26.90
N GLY A 221 -7.70 8.04 -27.84
CA GLY A 221 -6.91 8.19 -29.07
C GLY A 221 -5.40 8.02 -28.88
N THR A 222 -4.97 7.69 -27.68
CA THR A 222 -3.55 7.62 -27.27
C THR A 222 -3.35 6.50 -26.26
N GLU A 223 -2.16 5.89 -26.24
CA GLU A 223 -1.79 4.86 -25.27
C GLU A 223 -1.60 5.40 -23.83
N THR A 224 -1.44 6.71 -23.68
CA THR A 224 -1.28 7.36 -22.37
C THR A 224 -2.04 8.66 -22.31
N VAL A 225 -2.69 8.96 -21.18
CA VAL A 225 -3.42 10.22 -20.97
C VAL A 225 -2.89 10.95 -19.74
N ALA A 226 -2.80 12.28 -19.82
CA ALA A 226 -2.38 13.08 -18.67
C ALA A 226 -3.50 13.11 -17.62
N LEU A 227 -3.14 12.91 -16.36
CA LEU A 227 -4.11 12.91 -15.25
C LEU A 227 -4.86 14.24 -15.12
N SER A 228 -4.22 15.35 -15.53
CA SER A 228 -4.83 16.68 -15.56
C SER A 228 -5.88 16.86 -16.66
N GLN A 229 -5.90 15.99 -17.67
CA GLN A 229 -6.92 16.00 -18.72
C GLN A 229 -8.16 15.21 -18.29
N ILE A 230 -8.03 14.25 -17.36
CA ILE A 230 -9.17 13.57 -16.75
C ILE A 230 -9.74 14.46 -15.64
N ASN A 231 -10.49 15.49 -16.06
CA ASN A 231 -11.03 16.53 -15.19
C ASN A 231 -12.56 16.45 -15.02
N ARG A 232 -13.27 15.72 -15.89
CA ARG A 232 -14.72 15.59 -15.83
C ARG A 232 -15.17 14.24 -16.41
N LEU A 233 -15.91 13.50 -15.60
CA LEU A 233 -16.50 12.22 -15.96
C LEU A 233 -18.00 12.40 -16.13
N ARG A 234 -18.57 11.64 -17.06
CA ARG A 234 -20.02 11.58 -17.28
C ARG A 234 -20.50 10.15 -17.46
N LEU A 235 -21.67 9.85 -16.92
CA LEU A 235 -22.40 8.64 -17.25
C LEU A 235 -23.41 8.99 -18.33
N LEU A 236 -23.37 8.22 -19.39
CA LEU A 236 -24.24 8.34 -20.54
C LEU A 236 -25.20 7.17 -20.54
N ASP A 237 -26.44 7.49 -20.87
CA ASP A 237 -27.55 6.56 -20.98
C ASP A 237 -28.02 6.56 -22.44
N GLU A 238 -27.77 5.47 -23.15
CA GLU A 238 -28.24 5.28 -24.51
C GLU A 238 -29.52 4.44 -24.51
N LEU A 239 -30.62 5.12 -24.85
CA LEU A 239 -31.95 4.51 -24.90
C LEU A 239 -32.01 3.43 -25.98
N THR A 240 -32.39 2.22 -25.57
CA THR A 240 -32.67 1.14 -26.52
C THR A 240 -34.10 1.26 -27.07
N ASP A 241 -34.35 0.68 -28.24
CA ASP A 241 -35.67 0.66 -28.88
C ASP A 241 -36.64 -0.37 -28.27
N TRP A 242 -36.28 -0.92 -27.12
CA TRP A 242 -37.12 -1.83 -26.35
C TRP A 242 -38.30 -1.08 -25.72
N SER A 243 -39.43 -1.80 -25.54
CA SER A 243 -40.65 -1.24 -24.93
C SER A 243 -40.47 -0.69 -23.51
N PHE A 244 -39.35 -1.00 -22.86
CA PHE A 244 -38.99 -0.57 -21.51
C PHE A 244 -37.68 0.23 -21.46
N GLY A 245 -37.12 0.65 -22.61
CA GLY A 245 -35.97 1.56 -22.63
C GLY A 245 -36.34 2.97 -22.15
N GLY A 246 -35.36 3.70 -21.63
CA GLY A 246 -35.52 5.00 -20.96
C GLY A 246 -36.03 4.87 -19.52
N ASP A 247 -35.84 3.70 -18.90
CA ASP A 247 -36.25 3.45 -17.53
C ASP A 247 -35.32 4.09 -16.51
N VAL A 248 -35.82 4.26 -15.29
CA VAL A 248 -35.03 4.82 -14.18
C VAL A 248 -34.21 3.70 -13.56
N TRP A 249 -32.94 3.95 -13.29
CA TRP A 249 -32.02 2.97 -12.73
C TRP A 249 -31.18 3.54 -11.62
N GLU A 250 -30.62 2.69 -10.76
CA GLU A 250 -29.90 3.13 -9.57
C GLU A 250 -28.42 2.78 -9.68
N ILE A 251 -27.56 3.79 -9.58
CA ILE A 251 -26.13 3.59 -9.42
C ILE A 251 -25.76 3.49 -7.95
N ASP A 252 -25.06 2.43 -7.56
CA ASP A 252 -24.42 2.33 -6.25
C ASP A 252 -23.13 3.16 -6.25
N GLY A 253 -22.26 2.94 -7.24
CA GLY A 253 -21.06 3.75 -7.45
C GLY A 253 -20.09 3.12 -8.43
N PHE A 254 -18.96 3.79 -8.63
CA PHE A 254 -17.87 3.30 -9.45
C PHE A 254 -16.50 3.81 -9.00
N THR A 255 -15.46 3.05 -9.33
CA THR A 255 -14.07 3.37 -9.04
C THR A 255 -13.24 3.25 -10.31
N LEU A 256 -12.38 4.23 -10.57
CA LEU A 256 -11.35 4.10 -11.60
C LEU A 256 -10.03 3.73 -10.95
N THR A 257 -9.33 2.75 -11.50
CA THR A 257 -7.95 2.42 -11.13
C THR A 257 -7.04 2.66 -12.31
N GLY A 258 -5.91 3.32 -12.07
CA GLY A 258 -4.96 3.70 -13.11
C GLY A 258 -3.57 3.18 -12.80
N ARG A 259 -2.80 2.84 -13.84
CA ARG A 259 -1.37 2.56 -13.73
C ARG A 259 -0.57 3.71 -14.33
N CYS A 260 0.35 4.26 -13.54
CA CYS A 260 1.10 5.45 -13.91
C CYS A 260 2.20 5.12 -14.92
N THR A 261 2.35 5.95 -15.95
CA THR A 261 3.37 5.75 -16.99
C THR A 261 4.78 5.77 -16.40
N GLY A 262 5.63 4.84 -16.83
CA GLY A 262 7.05 4.79 -16.41
C GLY A 262 7.28 4.38 -14.96
N SER A 263 6.24 3.91 -14.26
CA SER A 263 6.34 3.37 -12.91
C SER A 263 5.40 2.17 -12.72
N ALA A 264 5.65 1.34 -11.71
CA ALA A 264 4.71 0.28 -11.33
C ALA A 264 3.64 0.78 -10.33
N MET A 265 3.45 2.10 -10.21
CA MET A 265 2.52 2.67 -9.25
C MET A 265 1.09 2.61 -9.77
N ASN A 266 0.18 2.18 -8.90
CA ASN A 266 -1.24 2.23 -9.15
C ASN A 266 -1.85 3.43 -8.41
N ILE A 267 -2.82 4.08 -9.03
CA ILE A 267 -3.66 5.12 -8.45
C ILE A 267 -5.11 4.69 -8.53
N ALA A 268 -5.97 5.27 -7.70
CA ALA A 268 -7.41 5.06 -7.77
C ALA A 268 -8.16 6.36 -7.58
N LEU A 269 -9.28 6.52 -8.28
CA LEU A 269 -10.27 7.55 -8.07
C LEU A 269 -11.47 6.90 -7.37
N GLU A 270 -11.51 7.02 -6.05
CA GLU A 270 -12.55 6.40 -5.19
C GLU A 270 -13.68 7.37 -4.82
N LYS A 271 -13.56 8.64 -5.25
CA LYS A 271 -14.50 9.73 -4.97
C LYS A 271 -15.95 9.39 -5.32
N PHE A 272 -16.18 8.54 -6.30
CA PHE A 272 -17.51 8.16 -6.80
C PHE A 272 -17.89 6.71 -6.45
N SER A 273 -17.17 6.08 -5.51
CA SER A 273 -17.42 4.69 -5.09
C SER A 273 -18.78 4.48 -4.41
N SER A 274 -19.38 5.55 -3.87
CA SER A 274 -20.69 5.53 -3.20
C SER A 274 -21.54 6.72 -3.66
N LEU A 275 -22.12 6.62 -4.86
CA LEU A 275 -23.03 7.61 -5.41
C LEU A 275 -24.45 7.45 -4.86
N ASN A 276 -25.00 6.22 -4.88
CA ASN A 276 -26.36 5.90 -4.43
C ASN A 276 -27.43 6.85 -5.01
N LYS A 277 -27.54 6.88 -6.35
CA LYS A 277 -28.46 7.79 -7.06
C LYS A 277 -29.32 7.06 -8.07
N TRP A 278 -30.58 7.49 -8.16
CA TRP A 278 -31.45 7.15 -9.27
C TRP A 278 -31.19 8.09 -10.44
N LEU A 279 -30.94 7.52 -11.61
CA LEU A 279 -30.58 8.19 -12.85
C LEU A 279 -31.59 7.79 -13.92
N GLN A 280 -31.88 8.71 -14.84
CA GLN A 280 -32.77 8.47 -15.96
C GLN A 280 -32.45 9.47 -17.06
N ALA A 281 -32.41 9.01 -18.31
CA ALA A 281 -32.37 9.92 -19.45
C ALA A 281 -33.63 10.79 -19.50
N GLN A 282 -33.44 12.08 -19.79
CA GLN A 282 -34.53 13.04 -19.97
C GLN A 282 -34.53 13.55 -21.41
N PRO A 283 -35.07 12.77 -22.36
CA PRO A 283 -35.11 13.18 -23.75
C PRO A 283 -35.96 14.44 -23.93
N ASP A 284 -35.43 15.42 -24.65
CA ASP A 284 -36.08 16.70 -24.94
C ASP A 284 -36.98 16.63 -26.19
N GLN A 285 -36.91 15.53 -26.95
CA GLN A 285 -37.65 15.32 -28.20
C GLN A 285 -38.54 14.08 -28.10
N PRO A 286 -39.80 14.15 -28.58
CA PRO A 286 -40.69 13.01 -28.56
C PRO A 286 -40.40 11.99 -29.68
N GLY A 287 -40.72 10.73 -29.41
CA GLY A 287 -40.74 9.65 -30.42
C GLY A 287 -39.38 9.01 -30.67
N ARG A 288 -39.28 8.23 -31.75
CA ARG A 288 -38.14 7.33 -32.02
C ARG A 288 -36.77 8.00 -32.19
N PHE A 289 -36.72 9.33 -32.29
CA PHE A 289 -35.48 10.09 -32.46
C PHE A 289 -34.61 10.13 -31.20
N GLN A 290 -35.15 9.66 -30.07
CA GLN A 290 -34.44 9.56 -28.80
C GLN A 290 -33.60 8.28 -28.64
N TYR A 291 -33.89 7.23 -29.42
CA TYR A 291 -33.17 5.95 -29.35
C TYR A 291 -31.78 6.06 -29.97
N HIS A 292 -30.85 5.25 -29.48
CA HIS A 292 -29.46 5.20 -29.96
C HIS A 292 -28.73 6.56 -29.91
N ARG A 293 -29.13 7.40 -28.95
CA ARG A 293 -28.49 8.67 -28.61
C ARG A 293 -28.03 8.61 -27.17
N ASP A 294 -26.81 9.08 -26.92
CA ASP A 294 -26.27 9.24 -25.59
C ASP A 294 -26.92 10.45 -24.88
N TRP A 295 -27.55 10.20 -23.73
CA TRP A 295 -28.06 11.22 -22.83
C TRP A 295 -27.19 11.30 -21.58
N GLU A 296 -26.73 12.50 -21.22
CA GLU A 296 -26.00 12.68 -19.96
C GLU A 296 -26.97 12.60 -18.79
N VAL A 297 -26.79 11.59 -17.94
CA VAL A 297 -27.62 11.38 -16.75
C VAL A 297 -26.89 11.74 -15.46
N TRP A 298 -25.56 11.80 -15.51
CA TRP A 298 -24.74 12.21 -14.38
C TRP A 298 -23.40 12.76 -14.88
N ALA A 299 -22.87 13.78 -14.21
CA ALA A 299 -21.51 14.24 -14.40
C ALA A 299 -20.86 14.60 -13.06
N GLY A 300 -19.54 14.48 -13.01
CA GLY A 300 -18.74 14.78 -11.83
C GLY A 300 -17.35 15.29 -12.21
N ASP A 301 -16.97 16.40 -11.59
CA ASP A 301 -15.63 16.96 -11.76
C ASP A 301 -14.60 16.14 -10.99
N VAL A 302 -13.44 15.97 -11.59
CA VAL A 302 -12.27 15.26 -11.08
C VAL A 302 -11.09 16.21 -11.07
N LYS A 303 -10.34 16.19 -9.98
CA LYS A 303 -9.06 16.90 -9.88
C LYS A 303 -7.94 15.88 -9.77
N PRO A 304 -6.71 16.19 -10.22
CA PRO A 304 -5.56 15.31 -10.00
C PRO A 304 -5.36 14.91 -8.53
N GLN A 305 -5.81 15.75 -7.58
CA GLN A 305 -5.77 15.49 -6.14
C GLN A 305 -6.80 14.46 -5.66
N ASP A 306 -7.86 14.21 -6.43
CA ASP A 306 -8.89 13.24 -6.07
C ASP A 306 -8.39 11.79 -6.26
N TRP A 307 -7.27 11.62 -6.97
CA TRP A 307 -6.62 10.34 -7.18
C TRP A 307 -5.71 9.99 -6.00
N VAL A 308 -5.94 8.82 -5.41
CA VAL A 308 -5.15 8.29 -4.31
C VAL A 308 -4.14 7.27 -4.83
N ILE A 309 -2.90 7.34 -4.34
CA ILE A 309 -1.89 6.32 -4.65
C ILE A 309 -2.25 5.02 -3.93
N LYS A 310 -2.50 3.97 -4.73
CA LYS A 310 -2.62 2.58 -4.28
C LYS A 310 -1.26 1.88 -4.45
N SER A 311 -0.20 2.46 -3.86
CA SER A 311 1.09 1.78 -3.82
C SER A 311 1.00 0.68 -2.79
N VAL A 312 1.29 -0.55 -3.22
CA VAL A 312 1.21 -1.74 -2.38
C VAL A 312 2.32 -1.77 -1.30
N CYS A 313 3.32 -0.88 -1.39
CA CYS A 313 4.43 -0.79 -0.42
C CYS A 313 4.50 0.58 0.24
N ASN A 314 4.06 0.68 1.49
CA ASN A 314 4.36 1.78 2.39
C ASN A 314 5.57 1.49 3.31
N THR A 315 6.11 0.28 3.23
CA THR A 315 7.25 -0.20 4.02
C THR A 315 8.21 -1.00 3.15
N PHE A 316 9.50 -0.87 3.42
CA PHE A 316 10.55 -1.67 2.79
C PHE A 316 11.42 -2.26 3.89
N LYS A 317 11.75 -3.56 3.79
CA LYS A 317 12.64 -4.23 4.76
C LYS A 317 14.08 -3.74 4.65
N SER A 318 14.52 -3.37 3.45
CA SER A 318 15.84 -2.79 3.21
C SER A 318 15.81 -1.99 1.90
N MET A 319 16.61 -0.93 1.82
CA MET A 319 16.82 -0.16 0.59
C MET A 319 18.33 0.03 0.39
N LYS A 320 18.83 -0.31 -0.79
CA LYS A 320 20.21 -0.04 -1.21
C LYS A 320 20.19 1.04 -2.27
N VAL A 321 20.81 2.18 -1.97
CA VAL A 321 20.94 3.30 -2.90
C VAL A 321 22.38 3.31 -3.41
N SER A 322 22.54 3.30 -4.74
CA SER A 322 23.84 3.48 -5.39
C SER A 322 23.83 4.82 -6.11
N LEU A 323 24.69 5.74 -5.68
CA LEU A 323 24.81 7.08 -6.26
C LEU A 323 26.08 7.15 -7.11
N CYS A 324 25.94 7.42 -8.40
CA CYS A 324 27.06 7.67 -9.30
C CYS A 324 27.17 9.17 -9.58
N ILE A 325 28.21 9.82 -9.08
CA ILE A 325 28.52 11.21 -9.40
C ILE A 325 29.55 11.19 -10.53
N SER A 326 29.18 11.68 -11.70
CA SER A 326 30.14 11.86 -12.80
C SER A 326 31.08 13.04 -12.49
N PRO A 327 32.39 12.91 -12.78
CA PRO A 327 33.31 14.02 -12.62
C PRO A 327 32.96 15.18 -13.58
N MET A 328 33.03 16.40 -13.07
CA MET A 328 32.93 17.62 -13.90
C MET A 328 34.00 17.57 -14.99
N LYS A 329 33.59 17.77 -16.25
CA LYS A 329 34.52 18.02 -17.35
C LYS A 329 35.24 19.34 -17.07
N THR A 330 36.47 19.28 -16.56
CA THR A 330 37.41 20.40 -16.67
C THR A 330 37.86 20.47 -18.11
N GLY A 331 37.30 21.42 -18.86
CA GLY A 331 37.82 21.79 -20.17
C GLY A 331 39.21 22.39 -20.03
N ILE A 332 40.15 21.91 -20.85
CA ILE A 332 41.38 22.60 -21.22
C ILE A 332 41.30 22.83 -22.72
#